data_AF-A0A7S4I858-F1
#
_entry.id   AF-A0A7S4I858-F1
#
_cell.length_a   1.000
_cell.length_b   1.000
_cell.length_c   1.000
_cell.angle_alpha   90.00
_cell.angle_beta   90.00
_cell.angle_gamma   90.00
#
_symmetry.space_group_name_H-M   'P 1'
#
loop_
_entity.id
_entity.type
_entity.pdbx_description
1 polymer ?
#
loop_
_entity_poly.entity_id
_entity_poly.type
_entity_poly.pdbx_seq_one_letter_code
_entity_poly.pdbx_strand_id
1 'polypeptide(L)'
;MLVWPKAVGVARGSERLSFLNDVIVTTVLDMPAFMLIMAFIMALFGFSFALLTRFKTAEFGTILRIAFTVWNLQLGDYEQDLYLANNSMTSFFFGYTFLVNIVCLNVLIALMGDSWEKTQEKAKARGLQKKAELIVDLEQGLDHTDSALFPAWIHCVQPEQADGGDDDADAWQGRIVALRKDITAASKANAAKVDTVKAKVEAVEAKVGAVEASVGAKVDAVKATMGAVEAKVDAVEAKVEAKMNEIKGMLEQLLANAASSQAAIEATEVRVTPEPAH
;
A
#
# COMPACT_ATOMS: atom_id res chain seq x y z
N MET A 1 -40.30 8.64 -38.38
CA MET A 1 -39.10 8.72 -37.52
C MET A 1 -38.71 7.40 -36.83
N LEU A 2 -39.59 6.39 -36.71
CA LEU A 2 -39.30 5.08 -36.08
C LEU A 2 -38.39 4.12 -36.87
N VAL A 3 -37.88 4.53 -38.04
CA VAL A 3 -37.00 3.69 -38.87
C VAL A 3 -35.59 3.59 -38.26
N TRP A 4 -35.11 4.67 -37.62
CA TRP A 4 -33.76 4.73 -37.06
C TRP A 4 -33.53 3.79 -35.87
N PRO A 5 -34.45 3.67 -34.88
CA PRO A 5 -34.33 2.65 -33.84
C PRO A 5 -34.37 1.22 -34.39
N LYS A 6 -35.09 0.99 -35.50
CA LYS A 6 -35.13 -0.33 -36.17
C LYS A 6 -33.84 -0.64 -36.93
N ALA A 7 -33.19 0.36 -37.52
CA ALA A 7 -31.88 0.20 -38.17
C ALA A 7 -30.78 -0.22 -37.18
N VAL A 8 -30.86 0.26 -35.93
CA VAL A 8 -30.01 -0.18 -34.83
C VAL A 8 -30.21 -1.68 -34.52
N GLY A 9 -31.40 -2.22 -34.77
CA GLY A 9 -31.67 -3.65 -34.69
C GLY A 9 -30.90 -4.50 -35.72
N VAL A 10 -30.55 -3.93 -36.88
CA VAL A 10 -29.78 -4.60 -37.95
C VAL A 10 -28.29 -4.69 -37.59
N ALA A 11 -27.79 -3.76 -36.78
CA ALA A 11 -26.43 -3.76 -36.24
C ALA A 11 -26.11 -4.97 -35.34
N ARG A 12 -27.13 -5.76 -34.94
CA ARG A 12 -26.98 -7.01 -34.18
C ARG A 12 -26.20 -8.10 -34.94
N GLY A 13 -26.13 -8.04 -36.27
CA GLY A 13 -25.47 -9.05 -37.09
C GLY A 13 -23.92 -9.06 -36.99
N SER A 14 -23.31 -7.96 -36.52
CA SER A 14 -21.85 -7.87 -36.32
C SER A 14 -21.55 -7.82 -34.83
N GLU A 15 -20.59 -8.62 -34.35
CA GLU A 15 -20.24 -8.67 -32.91
C GLU A 15 -19.86 -7.29 -32.37
N ARG A 16 -19.04 -6.55 -33.13
CA ARG A 16 -18.56 -5.22 -32.74
C ARG A 16 -19.69 -4.20 -32.68
N LEU A 17 -20.62 -4.24 -33.64
CA LEU A 17 -21.74 -3.31 -33.72
C LEU A 17 -22.83 -3.63 -32.70
N SER A 18 -23.07 -4.92 -32.44
CA SER A 18 -24.01 -5.40 -31.43
C SER A 18 -23.57 -5.03 -30.03
N PHE A 19 -22.27 -5.15 -29.74
CA PHE A 19 -21.68 -4.68 -28.49
C PHE A 19 -21.83 -3.17 -28.33
N LEU A 20 -21.47 -2.38 -29.35
CA LEU A 20 -21.59 -0.92 -29.30
C LEU A 20 -23.05 -0.48 -29.08
N ASN A 21 -23.99 -1.15 -29.74
CA ASN A 21 -25.41 -0.90 -29.54
C ASN A 21 -25.85 -1.18 -28.09
N ASP A 22 -25.43 -2.31 -27.52
CA ASP A 22 -25.75 -2.63 -26.12
C ASP A 22 -25.19 -1.61 -25.15
N VAL A 23 -23.96 -1.16 -25.39
CA VAL A 23 -23.36 -0.08 -24.61
C VAL A 23 -24.26 1.15 -24.71
N ILE A 24 -24.60 1.62 -25.91
CA ILE A 24 -25.41 2.83 -26.10
C ILE A 24 -26.77 2.71 -25.41
N VAL A 25 -27.47 1.59 -25.59
CA VAL A 25 -28.80 1.37 -24.99
C VAL A 25 -28.71 1.31 -23.46
N THR A 26 -27.74 0.57 -22.91
CA THR A 26 -27.55 0.45 -21.46
C THR A 26 -27.20 1.81 -20.84
N THR A 27 -26.23 2.52 -21.44
CA THR A 27 -25.85 3.90 -21.14
C THR A 27 -27.06 4.84 -21.09
N VAL A 28 -27.92 4.82 -22.11
CA VAL A 28 -29.12 5.68 -22.15
C VAL A 28 -30.15 5.30 -21.08
N LEU A 29 -30.30 4.01 -20.78
CA LEU A 29 -31.26 3.51 -19.79
C LEU A 29 -30.80 3.73 -18.33
N ASP A 30 -29.49 3.90 -18.10
CA ASP A 30 -28.93 4.18 -16.77
C ASP A 30 -28.93 5.68 -16.41
N MET A 31 -29.00 6.57 -17.41
CA MET A 31 -29.05 8.03 -17.23
C MET A 31 -30.31 8.66 -16.59
N PRO A 32 -31.51 8.05 -16.50
CA PRO A 32 -32.73 8.77 -16.10
C PRO A 32 -32.64 9.49 -14.75
N ALA A 33 -32.00 8.87 -13.74
CA ALA A 33 -31.84 9.49 -12.43
C ALA A 33 -30.99 10.78 -12.51
N PHE A 34 -29.90 10.75 -13.28
CA PHE A 34 -29.06 11.91 -13.51
C PHE A 34 -29.79 12.99 -14.33
N MET A 35 -30.52 12.60 -15.38
CA MET A 35 -31.30 13.53 -16.21
C MET A 35 -32.38 14.25 -15.41
N LEU A 36 -33.01 13.59 -14.43
CA LEU A 36 -33.97 14.23 -13.53
C LEU A 36 -33.31 15.29 -12.64
N ILE A 37 -32.14 14.98 -12.07
CA ILE A 37 -31.37 15.96 -11.27
C ILE A 37 -30.96 17.14 -12.15
N MET A 38 -30.48 16.87 -13.36
CA MET A 38 -30.08 17.90 -14.31
C MET A 38 -31.26 18.78 -14.71
N ALA A 39 -32.40 18.19 -15.08
CA ALA A 39 -33.62 18.93 -15.41
C ALA A 39 -34.11 19.79 -14.24
N PHE A 40 -33.99 19.30 -13.00
CA PHE A 40 -34.31 20.06 -11.80
C PHE A 40 -33.39 21.28 -11.62
N ILE A 41 -32.07 21.10 -11.75
CA ILE A 41 -31.09 22.20 -11.69
C ILE A 41 -31.36 23.22 -12.81
N MET A 42 -31.61 22.76 -14.04
CA MET A 42 -31.95 23.62 -15.17
C MET A 42 -33.23 24.44 -14.90
N ALA A 43 -34.26 23.83 -14.33
CA ALA A 43 -35.48 24.53 -13.98
C ALA A 43 -35.24 25.60 -12.91
N LEU A 44 -34.46 25.29 -11.86
CA LEU A 44 -34.11 26.25 -10.81
C LEU A 44 -33.34 27.46 -11.34
N PHE A 45 -32.28 27.23 -12.12
CA PHE A 45 -31.48 28.30 -12.69
C PHE A 45 -32.24 29.07 -13.77
N GLY A 46 -33.00 28.37 -14.62
CA GLY A 46 -33.86 29.00 -15.63
C GLY A 46 -34.88 29.94 -15.02
N PHE A 47 -35.55 29.50 -13.95
CA PHE A 47 -36.47 30.36 -13.21
C PHE A 47 -35.75 31.54 -12.54
N SER A 48 -34.55 31.32 -12.01
CA SER A 48 -33.73 32.38 -11.40
C SER A 48 -33.34 33.45 -12.43
N PHE A 49 -32.91 33.07 -13.63
CA PHE A 49 -32.61 34.01 -14.72
C PHE A 49 -33.87 34.78 -15.17
N ALA A 50 -35.01 34.10 -15.29
CA ALA A 50 -36.26 34.74 -15.65
C ALA A 50 -36.74 35.77 -14.61
N LEU A 51 -36.51 35.48 -13.32
CA LEU A 51 -36.81 36.40 -12.24
C LEU A 51 -35.88 37.62 -12.23
N LEU A 52 -34.59 37.43 -12.50
CA LEU A 52 -33.61 38.53 -12.61
C LEU A 52 -33.91 39.47 -13.78
N THR A 53 -34.36 38.93 -14.92
CA THR A 53 -34.82 39.74 -16.07
C THR A 53 -36.24 40.27 -15.92
N ARG A 54 -36.94 39.90 -14.84
CA ARG A 54 -38.36 40.21 -14.59
C ARG A 54 -39.27 39.81 -15.76
N PHE A 55 -38.93 38.71 -16.44
CA PHE A 55 -39.65 38.22 -17.63
C PHE A 55 -39.74 39.24 -18.79
N LYS A 56 -38.83 40.23 -18.85
CA LYS A 56 -38.89 41.29 -19.86
C LYS A 56 -38.11 40.99 -21.13
N THR A 57 -37.13 40.09 -21.09
CA THR A 57 -36.34 39.75 -22.28
C THR A 57 -36.99 38.61 -23.07
N ALA A 58 -36.73 38.56 -24.38
CA ALA A 58 -37.37 37.61 -25.28
C ALA A 58 -37.04 36.15 -24.93
N GLU A 59 -35.87 35.90 -24.36
CA GLU A 59 -35.34 34.59 -23.98
C GLU A 59 -36.06 34.03 -22.75
N PHE A 60 -36.46 34.91 -21.83
CA PHE A 60 -37.08 34.50 -20.56
C PHE A 60 -38.58 34.83 -20.47
N GLY A 61 -39.22 35.27 -21.56
CA GLY A 61 -40.63 35.69 -21.56
C GLY A 61 -41.66 34.55 -21.51
N THR A 62 -41.27 33.29 -21.67
CA THR A 62 -42.20 32.13 -21.66
C THR A 62 -41.49 30.90 -21.14
N ILE A 63 -42.21 30.01 -20.44
CA ILE A 63 -41.66 28.76 -19.87
C ILE A 63 -40.88 27.93 -20.90
N LEU A 64 -41.44 27.74 -22.09
CA LEU A 64 -40.78 26.97 -23.16
C LEU A 64 -39.50 27.66 -23.66
N ARG A 65 -39.48 28.99 -23.72
CA ARG A 65 -38.28 29.76 -24.09
C ARG A 65 -37.22 29.68 -23.00
N ILE A 66 -37.62 29.79 -21.73
CA ILE A 66 -36.72 29.62 -20.58
C ILE A 66 -36.05 28.23 -20.65
N ALA A 67 -36.84 27.17 -20.84
CA ALA A 67 -36.32 25.81 -20.95
C ALA A 67 -35.35 25.66 -22.14
N PHE A 68 -35.67 26.23 -23.30
CA PHE A 68 -34.81 26.20 -24.48
C PHE A 68 -33.52 27.03 -24.30
N THR A 69 -33.60 28.21 -23.70
CA THR A 69 -32.44 29.07 -23.43
C THR A 69 -31.47 28.40 -22.45
N VAL A 70 -31.96 27.76 -21.39
CA VAL A 70 -31.11 27.04 -20.42
C VAL A 70 -30.51 25.77 -21.03
N TRP A 71 -31.26 25.10 -21.91
CA TRP A 71 -30.75 23.99 -22.72
C TRP A 71 -29.57 24.41 -23.61
N ASN A 72 -29.71 25.53 -24.33
CA ASN A 72 -28.60 26.04 -25.15
C ASN A 72 -27.41 26.46 -24.29
N LEU A 73 -27.66 27.08 -23.14
CA LEU A 73 -26.62 27.43 -22.17
C LEU A 73 -25.82 26.22 -21.69
N GLN A 74 -26.47 25.05 -21.54
CA GLN A 74 -25.80 23.78 -21.23
C GLN A 74 -24.93 23.29 -22.39
N LEU A 75 -25.34 23.49 -23.64
CA LEU A 75 -24.53 23.16 -24.82
C LEU A 75 -23.37 24.15 -25.05
N GLY A 76 -23.31 25.23 -24.24
CA GLY A 76 -22.34 26.30 -24.40
C GLY A 76 -22.71 27.31 -25.49
N ASP A 77 -23.94 27.25 -26.00
CA ASP A 77 -24.48 28.17 -27.00
C ASP A 77 -25.31 29.26 -26.31
N TYR A 78 -24.78 30.48 -26.25
CA TYR A 78 -25.42 31.59 -25.55
C TYR A 78 -24.94 32.95 -26.05
N GLU A 79 -25.85 33.93 -25.99
CA GLU A 79 -25.55 35.34 -26.29
C GLU A 79 -24.92 36.03 -25.07
N GLN A 80 -23.69 36.50 -25.18
CA GLN A 80 -22.92 37.00 -24.04
C GLN A 80 -23.48 38.31 -23.47
N ASP A 81 -23.99 39.18 -24.34
CA ASP A 81 -24.50 40.51 -23.97
C ASP A 81 -25.64 40.43 -22.96
N LEU A 82 -26.48 39.38 -23.04
CA LEU A 82 -27.60 39.15 -22.13
C LEU A 82 -27.12 38.88 -20.69
N TYR A 83 -26.04 38.12 -20.54
CA TYR A 83 -25.55 37.69 -19.22
C TYR A 83 -24.59 38.70 -18.59
N LEU A 84 -23.94 39.54 -19.40
CA LEU A 84 -23.07 40.64 -18.94
C LEU A 84 -23.85 41.91 -18.54
N ALA A 85 -25.14 41.98 -18.85
CA ALA A 85 -25.97 43.17 -18.60
C ALA A 85 -26.06 43.58 -17.12
N ASN A 86 -25.93 42.64 -16.18
CA ASN A 86 -26.00 42.90 -14.74
C ASN A 86 -25.06 41.98 -13.96
N ASN A 87 -24.36 42.51 -12.94
CA ASN A 87 -23.45 41.72 -12.10
C ASN A 87 -24.10 40.46 -11.52
N SER A 88 -25.36 40.54 -11.10
CA SER A 88 -26.08 39.36 -10.59
C SER A 88 -26.35 38.31 -11.67
N MET A 89 -26.66 38.69 -12.90
CA MET A 89 -26.80 37.74 -14.02
C MET A 89 -25.46 37.09 -14.34
N THR A 90 -24.38 37.89 -14.36
CA THR A 90 -23.02 37.39 -14.56
C THR A 90 -22.64 36.36 -13.50
N SER A 91 -22.94 36.63 -12.21
CA SER A 91 -22.65 35.68 -11.13
C SER A 91 -23.42 34.36 -11.27
N PHE A 92 -24.72 34.40 -11.56
CA PHE A 92 -25.53 33.19 -11.78
C PHE A 92 -25.10 32.43 -13.03
N PHE A 93 -24.70 33.14 -14.09
CA PHE A 93 -24.16 32.55 -15.32
C PHE A 93 -22.90 31.73 -15.04
N PHE A 94 -21.90 32.31 -14.37
CA PHE A 94 -20.67 31.56 -14.02
C PHE A 94 -20.96 30.37 -13.10
N GLY A 95 -21.86 30.54 -12.13
CA GLY A 95 -22.29 29.44 -11.25
C GLY A 95 -22.95 28.30 -12.02
N TYR A 96 -23.84 28.62 -12.96
CA TYR A 96 -24.49 27.64 -13.82
C TYR A 96 -23.48 26.91 -14.72
N THR A 97 -22.62 27.65 -15.43
CA THR A 97 -21.63 27.07 -16.34
C THR A 97 -20.64 26.18 -15.59
N PHE A 98 -20.17 26.58 -14.41
CA PHE A 98 -19.31 25.74 -13.57
C PHE A 98 -20.03 24.48 -13.12
N LEU A 99 -21.24 24.61 -12.57
CA LEU A 99 -21.97 23.46 -12.04
C LEU A 99 -22.38 22.48 -13.14
N VAL A 100 -23.00 22.95 -14.22
CA VAL A 100 -23.59 22.08 -15.25
C VAL A 100 -22.54 21.60 -16.24
N ASN A 101 -21.72 22.51 -16.79
CA ASN A 101 -20.81 22.16 -17.89
C ASN A 101 -19.49 21.56 -17.37
N ILE A 102 -19.03 21.94 -16.18
CA ILE A 102 -17.80 21.37 -15.60
C ILE A 102 -18.14 20.21 -14.68
N VAL A 103 -19.01 20.40 -13.67
CA VAL A 103 -19.25 19.35 -12.67
C VAL A 103 -20.20 18.28 -13.18
N CYS A 104 -21.43 18.62 -13.59
CA CYS A 104 -22.43 17.64 -13.98
C CYS A 104 -22.01 16.84 -15.22
N LEU A 105 -21.42 17.49 -16.23
CA LEU A 105 -20.94 16.80 -17.43
C LEU A 105 -19.81 15.80 -17.12
N ASN A 106 -18.88 16.14 -16.23
CA ASN A 106 -17.83 15.22 -15.79
C ASN A 106 -18.39 14.03 -14.99
N VAL A 107 -19.40 14.28 -14.14
CA VAL A 107 -20.10 13.20 -13.42
C VAL A 107 -20.86 12.29 -14.38
N LEU A 108 -21.50 12.83 -15.42
CA LEU A 108 -22.16 12.02 -16.46
C LEU A 108 -21.15 11.08 -17.12
N ILE A 109 -19.97 11.59 -17.50
CA ILE A 109 -18.92 10.76 -18.11
C ILE A 109 -18.46 9.66 -17.14
N ALA A 110 -18.29 9.98 -15.86
CA ALA A 110 -17.90 9.00 -14.85
C ALA A 110 -18.95 7.87 -14.68
N LEU A 111 -20.25 8.24 -14.65
CA LEU A 111 -21.34 7.26 -14.61
C LEU A 111 -21.38 6.39 -15.87
N MET A 112 -21.12 6.99 -17.04
CA MET A 112 -21.07 6.24 -18.30
C MET A 112 -19.88 5.29 -18.40
N GLY A 113 -18.75 5.62 -17.75
CA GLY A 113 -17.62 4.71 -17.62
C GLY A 113 -18.01 3.40 -16.94
N ASP A 114 -18.74 3.47 -15.83
CA ASP A 114 -19.17 2.29 -15.05
C ASP A 114 -20.18 1.42 -15.83
N SER A 115 -21.15 2.03 -16.53
CA SER A 115 -22.08 1.28 -17.41
C SER A 115 -21.37 0.60 -18.58
N TRP A 116 -20.32 1.22 -19.13
CA TRP A 116 -19.48 0.63 -20.17
C TRP A 116 -18.70 -0.58 -19.64
N GLU A 117 -18.01 -0.46 -18.50
CA GLU A 117 -17.24 -1.55 -17.88
C GLU A 117 -18.13 -2.77 -17.58
N LYS A 118 -19.32 -2.55 -17.00
CA LYS A 118 -20.30 -3.61 -16.72
C LYS A 118 -20.79 -4.34 -17.98
N THR A 119 -20.92 -3.63 -19.09
CA THR A 119 -21.36 -4.20 -20.36
C THR A 119 -20.20 -4.90 -21.07
N GLN A 120 -18.97 -4.39 -20.93
CA GLN A 120 -17.75 -4.98 -21.46
C GLN A 120 -17.46 -6.35 -20.84
N GLU A 121 -17.63 -6.49 -19.52
CA GLU A 121 -17.44 -7.77 -18.81
C GLU A 121 -18.35 -8.88 -19.37
N LYS A 122 -19.55 -8.52 -19.84
CA LYS A 122 -20.56 -9.45 -20.38
C LYS A 122 -20.61 -9.50 -21.91
N ALA A 123 -19.69 -8.81 -22.59
CA ALA A 123 -19.76 -8.58 -24.03
C ALA A 123 -19.71 -9.88 -24.84
N LYS A 124 -18.80 -10.80 -24.48
CA LYS A 124 -18.64 -12.07 -25.20
C LYS A 124 -19.85 -12.99 -25.03
N ALA A 125 -20.29 -13.18 -23.79
CA ALA A 125 -21.46 -14.01 -23.48
C ALA A 125 -22.73 -13.46 -24.15
N ARG A 126 -22.97 -12.14 -24.10
CA ARG A 126 -24.10 -11.50 -24.80
C ARG A 126 -23.97 -11.56 -26.32
N GLY A 127 -22.76 -11.45 -26.86
CA GLY A 127 -22.48 -11.57 -28.29
C GLY A 127 -22.86 -12.96 -28.81
N LEU A 128 -22.45 -14.02 -28.11
CA LEU A 128 -22.81 -15.40 -28.43
C LEU A 128 -24.31 -15.65 -28.27
N GLN A 129 -24.92 -15.15 -27.19
CA GLN A 129 -26.37 -15.25 -26.98
C GLN A 129 -27.16 -14.63 -28.14
N LYS A 130 -26.79 -13.42 -28.57
CA LYS A 130 -27.45 -12.74 -29.68
C LYS A 130 -27.23 -13.41 -31.03
N LYS A 131 -26.07 -14.04 -31.25
CA LYS A 131 -25.83 -14.86 -32.43
C LYS A 131 -26.76 -16.08 -32.44
N ALA A 132 -26.91 -16.76 -31.32
CA ALA A 132 -27.84 -17.88 -31.20
C ALA A 132 -29.29 -17.43 -31.42
N GLU A 133 -29.70 -16.30 -30.84
CA GLU A 133 -31.02 -15.70 -31.06
C GLU A 133 -31.25 -15.36 -32.55
N LEU A 134 -30.25 -14.75 -33.21
CA LEU A 134 -30.34 -14.45 -34.65
C LEU A 134 -30.44 -15.71 -35.51
N ILE A 135 -29.73 -16.78 -35.16
CA ILE A 135 -29.81 -18.07 -35.87
C ILE A 135 -31.23 -18.65 -35.74
N VAL A 136 -31.81 -18.64 -34.54
CA VAL A 136 -33.18 -19.12 -34.29
C VAL A 136 -34.21 -18.26 -35.04
N ASP A 137 -34.05 -16.94 -35.05
CA ASP A 137 -34.93 -16.03 -35.78
C ASP A 137 -34.90 -16.30 -37.30
N LEU A 138 -33.70 -16.55 -37.86
CA LEU A 138 -33.53 -16.92 -39.26
C LEU A 138 -34.13 -18.30 -39.57
N GLU A 139 -33.94 -19.26 -38.67
CA GLU A 139 -34.45 -20.63 -38.76
C GLU A 139 -35.98 -20.67 -38.81
N GLN A 140 -36.66 -19.87 -37.97
CA GLN A 140 -38.13 -19.73 -38.00
C GLN A 140 -38.67 -19.20 -39.33
N GLY A 141 -37.85 -18.50 -40.11
CA GLY A 141 -38.22 -17.98 -41.43
C GLY A 141 -38.03 -18.97 -42.59
N LEU A 142 -37.43 -20.14 -42.34
CA LEU A 142 -37.14 -21.15 -43.36
C LEU A 142 -38.17 -22.29 -43.35
N ASP A 143 -38.31 -22.99 -44.48
CA ASP A 143 -39.18 -24.17 -44.58
C ASP A 143 -38.51 -25.38 -43.90
N HIS A 144 -39.14 -25.88 -42.83
CA HIS A 144 -38.58 -26.93 -41.95
C HIS A 144 -38.62 -28.34 -42.56
N THR A 145 -39.01 -28.44 -43.84
CA THR A 145 -39.19 -29.70 -44.56
C THR A 145 -37.87 -30.24 -45.13
N ASP A 146 -36.85 -29.39 -45.28
CA ASP A 146 -35.54 -29.79 -45.82
C ASP A 146 -34.62 -30.38 -44.73
N SER A 147 -34.54 -31.71 -44.70
CA SER A 147 -33.73 -32.47 -43.75
C SER A 147 -32.22 -32.19 -43.84
N ALA A 148 -31.73 -31.54 -44.91
CA ALA A 148 -30.33 -31.13 -45.02
C ALA A 148 -30.02 -29.83 -44.25
N LEU A 149 -31.00 -28.94 -44.12
CA LEU A 149 -30.90 -27.67 -43.38
C LEU A 149 -31.30 -27.83 -41.90
N PHE A 150 -32.16 -28.80 -41.60
CA PHE A 150 -32.70 -29.06 -40.25
C PHE A 150 -32.40 -30.49 -39.77
N PRO A 151 -31.14 -30.80 -39.42
CA PRO A 151 -30.79 -32.10 -38.89
C PRO A 151 -31.41 -32.36 -37.51
N ALA A 152 -31.79 -33.61 -37.21
CA ALA A 152 -32.36 -34.02 -35.93
C ALA A 152 -31.35 -34.06 -34.75
N TRP A 153 -30.17 -33.45 -34.90
CA TRP A 153 -29.12 -33.40 -33.89
C TRP A 153 -28.75 -31.94 -33.59
N ILE A 154 -28.60 -31.63 -32.31
CA ILE A 154 -28.22 -30.28 -31.85
C ILE A 154 -26.71 -30.26 -31.62
N HIS A 155 -26.02 -29.29 -32.23
CA HIS A 155 -24.61 -29.03 -31.93
C HIS A 155 -24.50 -28.28 -30.60
N CYS A 156 -24.33 -29.01 -29.50
CA CYS A 156 -24.02 -28.40 -28.21
C CYS A 156 -22.54 -28.04 -28.16
N VAL A 157 -22.22 -26.76 -28.33
CA VAL A 157 -20.89 -26.24 -28.00
C VAL A 157 -20.83 -26.08 -26.48
N GLN A 158 -20.18 -27.03 -25.81
CA GLN A 158 -19.78 -26.84 -24.42
C GLN A 158 -18.61 -25.86 -24.42
N PRO A 159 -18.55 -24.85 -23.52
CA PRO A 159 -17.34 -24.06 -23.37
C PRO A 159 -16.19 -25.05 -23.18
N GLU A 160 -15.22 -25.00 -24.08
CA GLU A 160 -14.01 -25.79 -23.97
C GLU A 160 -13.48 -25.52 -22.57
N GLN A 161 -13.51 -26.55 -21.71
CA GLN A 161 -12.85 -26.47 -20.42
C GLN A 161 -11.44 -26.02 -20.76
N ALA A 162 -11.11 -24.79 -20.39
CA ALA A 162 -9.92 -24.09 -20.87
C ALA A 162 -8.66 -24.90 -20.57
N ASP A 163 -8.29 -25.77 -21.50
CA ASP A 163 -6.93 -26.14 -21.78
C ASP A 163 -6.36 -25.01 -22.62
N GLY A 164 -5.91 -23.95 -21.93
CA GLY A 164 -4.99 -22.93 -22.41
C GLY A 164 -5.24 -22.31 -23.80
N GLY A 165 -6.32 -21.53 -23.98
CA GLY A 165 -6.59 -20.82 -25.24
C GLY A 165 -7.05 -19.37 -25.07
N ASP A 166 -6.09 -18.45 -25.07
CA ASP A 166 -6.10 -17.03 -25.50
C ASP A 166 -7.43 -16.25 -25.54
N ASP A 167 -7.91 -15.84 -24.36
CA ASP A 167 -8.91 -14.77 -24.25
C ASP A 167 -8.63 -13.94 -22.97
N ASP A 168 -8.08 -12.72 -23.15
CA ASP A 168 -7.49 -11.88 -22.10
C ASP A 168 -8.37 -11.67 -20.85
N ALA A 169 -9.70 -11.70 -20.99
CA ALA A 169 -10.64 -11.52 -19.88
C ALA A 169 -10.83 -12.79 -19.02
N ASP A 170 -10.84 -13.98 -19.63
CA ASP A 170 -10.95 -15.26 -18.91
C ASP A 170 -9.59 -15.72 -18.39
N ALA A 171 -8.51 -15.41 -19.13
CA ALA A 171 -7.16 -15.48 -18.61
C ALA A 171 -6.98 -14.56 -17.39
N TRP A 172 -7.61 -13.38 -17.40
CA TRP A 172 -7.58 -12.46 -16.27
C TRP A 172 -8.33 -13.00 -15.05
N GLN A 173 -9.55 -13.54 -15.23
CA GLN A 173 -10.28 -14.16 -14.11
C GLN A 173 -9.55 -15.39 -13.55
N GLY A 174 -9.01 -16.26 -14.43
CA GLY A 174 -8.17 -17.39 -14.05
C GLY A 174 -6.91 -16.95 -13.30
N ARG A 175 -6.25 -15.89 -13.76
CA ARG A 175 -5.11 -15.26 -13.07
C ARG A 175 -5.50 -14.68 -11.73
N ILE A 176 -6.65 -14.03 -11.59
CA ILE A 176 -7.13 -13.52 -10.29
C ILE A 176 -7.43 -14.67 -9.33
N VAL A 177 -8.07 -15.74 -9.78
CA VAL A 177 -8.37 -16.91 -8.94
C VAL A 177 -7.08 -17.64 -8.54
N ALA A 178 -6.15 -17.82 -9.47
CA ALA A 178 -4.83 -18.36 -9.20
C ALA A 178 -4.06 -17.47 -8.22
N LEU A 179 -4.04 -16.15 -8.44
CA LEU A 179 -3.40 -15.18 -7.56
C LEU A 179 -4.03 -15.19 -6.18
N ARG A 180 -5.35 -15.31 -6.06
CA ARG A 180 -6.04 -15.42 -4.76
C ARG A 180 -5.64 -16.70 -4.04
N LYS A 181 -5.55 -17.82 -4.77
CA LYS A 181 -5.09 -19.10 -4.22
C LYS A 181 -3.64 -19.02 -3.77
N ASP A 182 -2.77 -18.41 -4.57
CA ASP A 182 -1.35 -18.22 -4.27
C ASP A 182 -1.15 -17.26 -3.10
N ILE A 183 -1.92 -16.17 -3.02
CA ILE A 183 -1.93 -15.25 -1.87
C ILE A 183 -2.38 -15.99 -0.60
N THR A 184 -3.42 -16.82 -0.70
CA THR A 184 -3.92 -17.59 0.45
C THR A 184 -2.90 -18.64 0.90
N ALA A 185 -2.28 -19.34 -0.04
CA ALA A 185 -1.22 -20.30 0.22
C ALA A 185 0.03 -19.63 0.80
N ALA A 186 0.45 -18.50 0.22
CA ALA A 186 1.56 -17.70 0.70
C ALA A 186 1.28 -17.12 2.09
N SER A 187 0.06 -16.62 2.35
CA SER A 187 -0.37 -16.12 3.65
C SER A 187 -0.33 -17.23 4.71
N LYS A 188 -0.83 -18.43 4.39
CA LYS A 188 -0.76 -19.60 5.27
C LYS A 188 0.69 -20.05 5.53
N ALA A 189 1.52 -20.07 4.49
CA ALA A 189 2.94 -20.36 4.62
C ALA A 189 3.67 -19.31 5.46
N ASN A 190 3.31 -18.03 5.32
CA ASN A 190 3.87 -16.94 6.12
C ASN A 190 3.43 -17.05 7.58
N ALA A 191 2.17 -17.37 7.86
CA ALA A 191 1.69 -17.63 9.22
C ALA A 191 2.50 -18.77 9.88
N ALA A 192 2.71 -19.89 9.19
CA ALA A 192 3.53 -20.99 9.69
C ALA A 192 5.00 -20.59 9.90
N LYS A 193 5.57 -19.76 9.02
CA LYS A 193 6.92 -19.18 9.21
C LYS A 193 6.97 -18.26 10.42
N VAL A 194 5.94 -17.43 10.64
CA VAL A 194 5.85 -16.55 11.82
C VAL A 194 5.78 -17.37 13.11
N ASP A 195 5.00 -18.45 13.15
CA ASP A 195 4.95 -19.35 14.30
C ASP A 195 6.30 -20.02 14.56
N THR A 196 6.99 -20.44 13.48
CA THR A 196 8.34 -21.02 13.57
C THR A 196 9.36 -20.00 14.08
N VAL A 197 9.29 -18.76 13.60
CA VAL A 197 10.16 -17.66 14.05
C VAL A 197 9.87 -17.33 15.51
N LYS A 198 8.61 -17.28 15.93
CA LYS A 198 8.21 -17.05 17.32
C LYS A 198 8.81 -18.10 18.25
N ALA A 199 8.70 -19.39 17.90
CA ALA A 199 9.30 -20.46 18.68
C ALA A 199 10.83 -20.36 18.75
N LYS A 200 11.50 -19.94 17.66
CA LYS A 200 12.94 -19.69 17.66
C LYS A 200 13.33 -18.49 18.54
N VAL A 201 12.52 -17.43 18.56
CA VAL A 201 12.75 -16.25 19.41
C VAL A 201 12.64 -16.64 20.89
N GLU A 202 11.59 -17.36 21.28
CA GLU A 202 11.42 -17.86 22.66
C GLU A 202 12.60 -18.74 23.09
N ALA A 203 13.10 -19.61 22.20
CA ALA A 203 14.29 -20.42 22.46
C ALA A 203 15.58 -19.60 22.58
N VAL A 204 15.71 -18.51 21.82
CA VAL A 204 16.85 -17.59 21.91
C VAL A 204 16.79 -16.78 23.20
N GLU A 205 15.62 -16.27 23.60
CA GLU A 205 15.43 -15.56 24.87
C GLU A 205 15.82 -16.44 26.06
N ALA A 206 15.42 -17.71 26.07
CA ALA A 206 15.82 -18.67 27.10
C ALA A 206 17.34 -18.89 27.14
N LYS A 207 18.00 -18.99 25.97
CA LYS A 207 19.46 -19.13 25.89
C LYS A 207 20.17 -17.86 26.37
N VAL A 208 19.66 -16.68 26.04
CA VAL A 208 20.21 -15.41 26.52
C VAL A 208 20.12 -15.34 28.04
N GLY A 209 18.98 -15.66 28.63
CA GLY A 209 18.84 -15.69 30.09
C GLY A 209 19.81 -16.68 30.77
N ALA A 210 20.04 -17.86 30.17
CA ALA A 210 21.02 -18.81 30.68
C ALA A 210 22.47 -18.29 30.57
N VAL A 211 22.80 -17.58 29.48
CA VAL A 211 24.11 -16.95 29.29
C VAL A 211 24.32 -15.82 30.30
N GLU A 212 23.33 -14.95 30.51
CA GLU A 212 23.39 -13.88 31.52
C GLU A 212 23.66 -14.44 32.92
N ALA A 213 22.95 -15.51 33.31
CA ALA A 213 23.18 -16.16 34.60
C ALA A 213 24.59 -16.76 34.73
N SER A 214 25.08 -17.44 33.68
CA SER A 214 26.43 -18.02 33.66
C SER A 214 27.52 -16.95 33.71
N VAL A 215 27.34 -15.86 32.96
CA VAL A 215 28.25 -14.71 32.97
C VAL A 215 28.26 -14.05 34.34
N GLY A 216 27.09 -13.84 34.96
CA GLY A 216 26.98 -13.31 36.32
C GLY A 216 27.79 -14.14 37.33
N ALA A 217 27.58 -15.46 37.34
CA ALA A 217 28.31 -16.38 38.22
C ALA A 217 29.84 -16.34 37.99
N LYS A 218 30.29 -16.26 36.73
CA LYS A 218 31.72 -16.13 36.41
C LYS A 218 32.30 -14.79 36.85
N VAL A 219 31.57 -13.70 36.69
CA VAL A 219 31.99 -12.36 37.14
C VAL A 219 32.14 -12.35 38.66
N ASP A 220 31.20 -12.94 39.39
CA ASP A 220 31.27 -13.04 40.86
C ASP A 220 32.45 -13.91 41.31
N ALA A 221 32.70 -15.03 40.63
CA ALA A 221 33.86 -15.87 40.88
C ALA A 221 35.18 -15.10 40.63
N VAL A 222 35.26 -14.34 39.53
CA VAL A 222 36.44 -13.51 39.21
C VAL A 222 36.64 -12.44 40.28
N LYS A 223 35.60 -11.72 40.71
CA LYS A 223 35.69 -10.75 41.82
C LYS A 223 36.23 -11.37 43.10
N ALA A 224 35.75 -12.57 43.45
CA ALA A 224 36.24 -13.29 44.63
C ALA A 224 37.73 -13.66 44.49
N THR A 225 38.15 -14.15 43.33
CA THR A 225 39.58 -14.44 43.08
C THR A 225 40.43 -13.18 43.10
N MET A 226 39.94 -12.06 42.59
CA MET A 226 40.65 -10.78 42.57
C MET A 226 40.86 -10.26 44.00
N GLY A 227 39.83 -10.28 44.84
CA GLY A 227 39.96 -9.93 46.26
C GLY A 227 40.92 -10.85 47.02
N ALA A 228 40.96 -12.14 46.69
CA ALA A 228 41.94 -13.07 47.26
C ALA A 228 43.38 -12.80 46.78
N VAL A 229 43.55 -12.32 45.55
CA VAL A 229 44.86 -11.90 45.01
C VAL A 229 45.32 -10.61 45.67
N GLU A 230 44.46 -9.60 45.79
CA GLU A 230 44.75 -8.35 46.52
C GLU A 230 45.25 -8.66 47.93
N ALA A 231 44.52 -9.49 48.69
CA ALA A 231 44.94 -9.89 50.03
C ALA A 231 46.30 -10.63 50.07
N LYS A 232 46.62 -11.42 49.04
CA LYS A 232 47.94 -12.07 48.92
C LYS A 232 49.04 -11.07 48.58
N VAL A 233 48.75 -10.07 47.74
CA VAL A 233 49.67 -9.00 47.40
C VAL A 233 49.99 -8.19 48.66
N ASP A 234 48.97 -7.76 49.42
CA ASP A 234 49.15 -7.06 50.69
C ASP A 234 50.03 -7.87 51.68
N ALA A 235 49.78 -9.19 51.77
CA ALA A 235 50.58 -10.06 52.62
C ALA A 235 52.04 -10.23 52.14
N VAL A 236 52.28 -10.19 50.82
CA VAL A 236 53.64 -10.22 50.26
C VAL A 236 54.34 -8.89 50.50
N GLU A 237 53.67 -7.76 50.28
CA GLU A 237 54.21 -6.43 50.57
C GLU A 237 54.64 -6.32 52.04
N ALA A 238 53.78 -6.75 52.97
CA ALA A 238 54.11 -6.77 54.40
C ALA A 238 55.32 -7.67 54.72
N LYS A 239 55.44 -8.84 54.08
CA LYS A 239 56.61 -9.72 54.25
C LYS A 239 57.89 -9.11 53.69
N VAL A 240 57.81 -8.43 52.54
CA VAL A 240 58.94 -7.73 51.92
C VAL A 240 59.41 -6.60 52.84
N GLU A 241 58.48 -5.80 53.37
CA GLU A 241 58.80 -4.71 54.29
C GLU A 241 59.44 -5.24 55.59
N ALA A 242 58.90 -6.32 56.16
CA ALA A 242 59.50 -6.97 57.33
C ALA A 242 60.93 -7.48 57.06
N LYS A 243 61.16 -8.13 55.92
CA LYS A 243 62.50 -8.59 55.51
C LYS A 243 63.46 -7.44 55.25
N MET A 244 62.99 -6.34 54.67
CA MET A 244 63.79 -5.14 54.43
C MET A 244 64.23 -4.50 55.77
N ASN A 245 63.35 -4.47 56.75
CA ASN A 245 63.67 -4.02 58.11
C ASN A 245 64.68 -4.95 58.81
N GLU A 246 64.55 -6.26 58.66
CA GLU A 246 65.52 -7.24 59.18
C GLU A 246 66.91 -7.06 58.56
N ILE A 247 66.99 -6.92 57.23
CA ILE A 247 68.24 -6.64 56.51
C ILE A 247 68.87 -5.33 56.97
N LYS A 248 68.07 -4.27 57.14
CA LYS A 248 68.54 -2.98 57.65
C LYS A 248 69.16 -3.14 59.05
N GLY A 249 68.49 -3.86 59.95
CA GLY A 249 69.02 -4.16 61.28
C GLY A 249 70.33 -4.97 61.25
N MET A 250 70.40 -5.99 60.37
CA MET A 250 71.64 -6.75 60.17
C MET A 250 72.80 -5.87 59.65
N LEU A 251 72.51 -4.93 58.74
CA LEU A 251 73.49 -3.99 58.21
C LEU A 251 74.00 -3.02 59.28
N GLU A 252 73.09 -2.47 60.09
CA GLU A 252 73.42 -1.62 61.23
C GLU A 252 74.31 -2.37 62.24
N GLN A 253 74.01 -3.65 62.52
CA GLN A 253 74.82 -4.49 63.40
C GLN A 253 76.22 -4.80 62.80
N LEU A 254 76.30 -5.08 61.50
CA LEU A 254 77.57 -5.27 60.79
C LEU A 254 78.45 -4.02 60.84
N LEU A 255 77.86 -2.84 60.63
CA LEU A 255 78.56 -1.56 60.74
C LEU A 255 79.09 -1.34 62.17
N ALA A 256 78.28 -1.63 63.19
CA ALA A 256 78.70 -1.52 64.59
C ALA A 256 79.86 -2.51 64.92
N ASN A 257 79.78 -3.74 64.43
CA ASN A 257 80.84 -4.74 64.60
C ASN A 257 82.14 -4.33 63.89
N ALA A 258 82.04 -3.81 62.67
CA ALA A 258 83.18 -3.30 61.91
C ALA A 258 83.87 -2.14 62.65
N ALA A 259 83.09 -1.18 63.18
CA ALA A 259 83.61 -0.09 63.99
C ALA A 259 84.31 -0.59 65.27
N SER A 260 83.72 -1.56 65.96
CA SER A 260 84.30 -2.17 67.17
C SER A 260 85.61 -2.93 66.87
N SER A 261 85.66 -3.66 65.75
CA SER A 261 86.86 -4.35 65.28
C SER A 261 87.98 -3.36 64.93
N GLN A 262 87.63 -2.26 64.25
CA GLN A 262 88.58 -1.20 63.93
C GLN A 262 89.16 -0.54 65.19
N ALA A 263 88.32 -0.24 66.19
CA ALA A 263 88.77 0.26 67.49
C ALA A 263 89.69 -0.74 68.23
N ALA A 264 89.42 -2.04 68.12
CA ALA A 264 90.26 -3.08 68.71
C ALA A 264 91.63 -3.21 67.99
N ILE A 265 91.67 -3.04 66.67
CA ILE A 265 92.90 -3.00 65.89
C ILE A 265 93.75 -1.81 66.33
N GLU A 266 93.18 -0.61 66.41
CA GLU A 266 93.87 0.60 66.87
C GLU A 266 94.42 0.44 68.30
N ALA A 267 93.65 -0.16 69.22
CA ALA A 267 94.12 -0.43 70.59
C ALA A 267 95.27 -1.46 70.65
N THR A 268 95.31 -2.42 69.73
CA THR A 268 96.38 -3.43 69.66
C THR A 268 97.66 -2.82 69.06
N GLU A 269 97.52 -1.91 68.10
CA GLU A 269 98.64 -1.19 67.49
C GLU A 269 99.35 -0.26 68.50
N VAL A 270 98.60 0.35 69.43
CA VAL A 270 99.17 1.13 70.55
C VAL A 270 100.00 0.23 71.51
N ARG A 271 99.60 -1.03 71.71
CA ARG A 271 100.29 -1.98 72.62
C ARG A 271 101.57 -2.59 72.04
N VAL A 272 101.75 -2.55 70.71
CA VAL A 272 102.94 -3.10 70.03
C VAL A 272 104.04 -2.05 69.80
N THR A 273 103.80 -0.79 70.20
CA THR A 273 104.91 0.17 70.35
C THR A 273 105.79 -0.24 71.55
N PRO A 274 107.08 -0.54 71.35
CA PRO A 274 107.94 -1.07 72.42
C PRO A 274 108.35 0.05 73.37
N GLU A 275 108.08 -0.12 74.67
CA GLU A 275 108.75 0.67 75.69
C GLU A 275 110.22 0.20 75.76
N PRO A 276 111.20 1.12 75.64
CA PRO A 276 112.60 0.76 75.43
C PRO A 276 113.32 0.50 76.75
N ALA A 277 114.30 -0.39 76.66
CA ALA A 277 115.55 -0.44 77.43
C ALA A 277 115.46 -0.40 78.97
N HIS A 278 116.02 -1.44 79.60
CA HIS A 278 117.26 -1.33 80.37
C HIS A 278 117.89 -2.71 80.60
#